data_AF-A0A3D5Q857-F1
#
_entry.id   AF-A0A3D5Q857-F1
#
_cell.length_a   1.000
_cell.length_b   1.000
_cell.length_c   1.000
_cell.angle_alpha   90.00
_cell.angle_beta   90.00
_cell.angle_gamma   90.00
#
_symmetry.space_group_name_H-M   'P 1'
#
loop_
_entity.id
_entity.type
_entity.pdbx_description
1 polymer ?
#
loop_
_entity_poly.entity_id
_entity_poly.type
_entity_poly.pdbx_seq_one_letter_code
_entity_poly.pdbx_strand_id
1 'polypeptide(L)'
;MTAPKLYPVAPDVAERALLNKQQYEDMYRQSVEDPEAFWGEHGKRIDWIKPYTKVKNTTYDYNRLSIKWFEDGVLNASANCLDRHLDTRGDKTAIIFEGDDPADSRHVTYRELYEETCKFANVLKSQGVRKGDVVTIY
;
A
#
# COMPACT_ATOMS: atom_id res chain seq x y z
N MET A 1 -13.95 18.95 33.91
CA MET A 1 -13.54 18.39 32.61
C MET A 1 -14.72 18.54 31.65
N THR A 2 -14.58 19.36 30.62
CA THR A 2 -15.63 19.56 29.61
C THR A 2 -15.73 18.29 28.77
N ALA A 3 -16.93 17.73 28.63
CA ALA A 3 -17.14 16.58 27.75
C ALA A 3 -16.68 16.92 26.32
N PRO A 4 -16.03 15.99 25.61
CA PRO A 4 -15.57 16.23 24.24
C PRO A 4 -16.77 16.53 23.34
N LYS A 5 -16.66 17.60 22.54
CA LYS A 5 -17.68 17.97 21.56
C LYS A 5 -17.63 16.97 20.40
N LEU A 6 -18.73 16.24 20.21
CA LEU A 6 -18.90 15.25 19.15
C LEU A 6 -19.48 15.93 17.91
N TYR A 7 -18.81 15.80 16.77
CA TYR A 7 -19.28 16.29 15.48
C TYR A 7 -19.85 15.13 14.66
N PRO A 8 -21.10 15.20 14.20
CA PRO A 8 -21.67 14.15 13.37
C PRO A 8 -20.99 14.12 12.00
N VAL A 9 -20.99 12.93 11.38
CA VAL A 9 -20.54 12.77 10.00
C VAL A 9 -21.50 13.52 9.09
N ALA A 10 -20.97 14.36 8.19
CA ALA A 10 -21.79 15.09 7.24
C ALA A 10 -22.50 14.13 6.26
N PRO A 11 -23.75 14.42 5.85
CA PRO A 11 -24.53 13.50 5.01
C PRO A 11 -23.85 13.13 3.68
N ASP A 12 -23.20 14.08 3.02
CA ASP A 12 -22.46 13.86 1.77
C ASP A 12 -21.27 12.91 1.95
N VAL A 13 -20.65 12.90 3.14
CA VAL A 13 -19.59 11.97 3.49
C VAL A 13 -20.17 10.60 3.80
N ALA A 14 -21.27 10.55 4.56
CA ALA A 14 -21.93 9.30 4.91
C ALA A 14 -22.40 8.51 3.68
N GLU A 15 -22.82 9.20 2.62
CA GLU A 15 -23.28 8.59 1.37
C GLU A 15 -22.14 7.94 0.56
N ARG A 16 -20.95 8.56 0.53
CA ARG A 16 -19.80 8.10 -0.27
C ARG A 16 -18.75 7.31 0.50
N ALA A 17 -18.90 7.19 1.82
CA ALA A 17 -17.94 6.51 2.66
C ALA A 17 -17.89 5.01 2.32
N LEU A 18 -16.67 4.45 2.26
CA LEU A 18 -16.48 3.02 2.01
C LEU A 18 -16.98 2.15 3.17
N LEU A 19 -17.07 2.73 4.37
CA LEU A 19 -17.52 2.06 5.59
C LEU A 19 -18.39 3.02 6.41
N ASN A 20 -19.50 2.50 6.94
CA ASN A 20 -20.25 3.15 8.00
C ASN A 20 -19.77 2.67 9.39
N LYS A 21 -20.36 3.23 10.46
CA LYS A 21 -20.00 2.89 11.84
C LYS A 21 -20.12 1.40 12.15
N GLN A 22 -21.24 0.77 11.78
CA GLN A 22 -21.47 -0.65 12.05
C GLN A 22 -20.45 -1.54 11.33
N GLN A 23 -20.18 -1.25 10.05
CA GLN A 23 -19.18 -1.98 9.27
C GLN A 23 -17.78 -1.82 9.86
N TYR A 24 -17.43 -0.61 10.31
CA TYR A 24 -16.17 -0.38 11.02
C TYR A 24 -16.07 -1.23 12.29
N GLU A 25 -17.10 -1.23 13.13
CA GLU A 25 -17.11 -1.98 14.39
C GLU A 25 -17.00 -3.49 14.14
N ASP A 26 -17.70 -4.01 13.14
CA ASP A 26 -17.66 -5.42 12.76
C ASP A 26 -16.32 -5.83 12.17
N MET A 27 -15.78 -5.05 11.23
CA MET A 27 -14.47 -5.30 10.63
C MET A 27 -13.34 -5.19 11.67
N TYR A 28 -13.41 -4.19 12.54
CA TYR A 28 -12.44 -4.02 13.61
C TYR A 28 -12.45 -5.22 14.55
N ARG A 29 -13.63 -5.62 15.03
CA ARG A 29 -13.80 -6.80 15.89
C ARG A 29 -13.19 -8.05 15.24
N GLN A 30 -13.53 -8.32 13.97
CA GLN A 30 -12.99 -9.47 13.25
C GLN A 30 -11.46 -9.39 13.10
N SER A 31 -10.90 -8.22 12.80
CA SER A 31 -9.46 -8.03 12.61
C SER A 31 -8.61 -8.36 13.86
N VAL A 32 -9.22 -8.23 15.04
CA VAL A 32 -8.57 -8.48 16.34
C VAL A 32 -8.83 -9.89 16.83
N GLU A 33 -10.09 -10.35 16.73
CA GLU A 33 -10.52 -11.65 17.24
C GLU A 33 -10.12 -12.82 16.32
N ASP A 34 -10.15 -12.62 14.99
CA ASP A 34 -9.75 -13.59 13.98
C ASP A 34 -8.85 -12.95 12.91
N PRO A 35 -7.60 -12.63 13.26
CA PRO A 35 -6.68 -11.97 12.34
C PRO A 35 -6.29 -12.84 11.15
N GLU A 36 -6.28 -14.18 11.29
CA GLU A 36 -5.96 -15.10 10.20
C GLU A 36 -7.02 -15.00 9.09
N ALA A 37 -8.31 -15.09 9.44
CA ALA A 37 -9.36 -14.96 8.44
C ALA A 37 -9.44 -13.53 7.85
N PHE A 38 -9.41 -12.51 8.71
CA PHE A 38 -9.56 -11.12 8.28
C PHE A 38 -8.43 -10.68 7.36
N TRP A 39 -7.17 -10.85 7.79
CA TRP A 39 -6.02 -10.44 6.98
C TRP A 39 -5.74 -11.43 5.85
N GLY A 40 -6.15 -12.69 5.99
CA GLY A 40 -6.11 -13.67 4.91
C GLY A 40 -6.98 -13.28 3.72
N GLU A 41 -8.12 -12.62 3.96
CA GLU A 41 -8.95 -12.04 2.90
C GLU A 41 -8.39 -10.70 2.41
N HIS A 42 -8.09 -9.78 3.33
CA HIS A 42 -7.68 -8.42 2.95
C HIS A 42 -6.29 -8.34 2.31
N GLY A 43 -5.40 -9.30 2.56
CA GLY A 43 -4.12 -9.41 1.88
C GLY A 43 -4.25 -9.70 0.37
N LYS A 44 -5.42 -10.15 -0.11
CA LYS A 44 -5.70 -10.38 -1.54
C LYS A 44 -5.97 -9.10 -2.34
N ARG A 45 -5.98 -7.93 -1.68
CA ARG A 45 -6.15 -6.61 -2.34
C ARG A 45 -4.92 -6.19 -3.17
N ILE A 46 -3.80 -6.88 -2.98
CA ILE A 46 -2.57 -6.73 -3.74
C ILE A 46 -2.26 -8.02 -4.49
N ASP A 47 -1.49 -7.88 -5.56
CA ASP A 47 -1.13 -8.97 -6.45
C ASP A 47 0.08 -9.69 -5.87
N TRP A 48 -0.04 -11.01 -5.75
CA TRP A 48 1.01 -11.90 -5.27
C TRP A 48 1.56 -12.72 -6.43
N ILE A 49 2.89 -12.73 -6.57
CA ILE A 49 3.59 -13.64 -7.50
C ILE A 49 3.45 -15.08 -6.99
N LYS A 50 3.65 -15.26 -5.68
CA LYS A 50 3.34 -16.50 -4.97
C LYS A 50 2.36 -16.16 -3.84
N PRO A 51 1.10 -16.65 -3.89
CA PRO A 51 0.15 -16.44 -2.81
C PRO A 51 0.69 -16.99 -1.48
N TYR A 52 0.41 -16.28 -0.39
CA TYR A 52 0.74 -16.73 0.96
C TYR A 52 -0.21 -17.85 1.40
N THR A 53 0.25 -18.68 2.33
CA THR A 53 -0.59 -19.62 3.08
C THR A 53 -0.60 -19.33 4.58
N LYS A 54 0.39 -18.57 5.09
CA LYS A 54 0.47 -18.17 6.49
C LYS A 54 0.18 -16.69 6.64
N VAL A 55 -0.86 -16.31 7.37
CA VAL A 55 -1.24 -14.89 7.49
C VAL A 55 -0.45 -14.22 8.60
N LYS A 56 -0.54 -14.69 9.86
CA LYS A 56 0.06 -14.05 11.03
C LYS A 56 0.95 -15.03 11.81
N ASN A 57 2.23 -14.68 11.96
CA ASN A 57 3.17 -15.41 12.79
C ASN A 57 3.98 -14.41 13.64
N THR A 58 3.38 -13.95 14.74
CA THR A 58 3.92 -12.86 15.57
C THR A 58 4.00 -13.24 17.04
N THR A 59 5.09 -12.90 17.70
CA THR A 59 5.27 -12.92 19.14
C THR A 59 5.96 -11.63 19.60
N TYR A 60 5.46 -11.08 20.71
CA TYR A 60 5.99 -9.90 21.39
C TYR A 60 6.70 -10.28 22.70
N ASP A 61 6.93 -11.57 22.93
CA ASP A 61 7.74 -12.03 24.06
C ASP A 61 9.14 -11.39 23.96
N TYR A 62 9.57 -10.76 25.06
CA TYR A 62 10.83 -10.02 25.11
C TYR A 62 12.04 -10.85 24.65
N ASN A 63 12.09 -12.14 25.02
CA ASN A 63 13.21 -13.02 24.70
C ASN A 63 13.09 -13.69 23.32
N ARG A 64 11.93 -13.57 22.66
CA ARG A 64 11.64 -14.26 21.40
C ARG A 64 10.95 -13.36 20.37
N LEU A 65 11.12 -12.04 20.47
CA LEU A 65 10.46 -11.06 19.62
C LEU A 65 10.62 -11.45 18.15
N SER A 66 9.50 -11.72 17.49
CA SER A 66 9.46 -12.13 16.09
C SER A 66 8.14 -11.70 15.49
N ILE A 67 8.19 -10.91 14.42
CA ILE A 67 6.99 -10.36 13.79
C ILE A 67 7.06 -10.71 12.32
N LYS A 68 6.17 -11.59 11.87
CA LYS A 68 6.07 -11.99 10.47
C LYS A 68 4.62 -12.05 10.03
N TRP A 69 4.39 -11.54 8.83
CA TRP A 69 3.10 -11.56 8.15
C TRP A 69 3.31 -12.05 6.73
N PHE A 70 2.43 -12.94 6.26
CA PHE A 70 2.49 -13.46 4.88
C PHE A 70 3.87 -14.04 4.54
N GLU A 71 4.52 -14.69 5.51
CA GLU A 71 5.97 -14.98 5.48
C GLU A 71 6.41 -15.91 4.34
N ASP A 72 5.46 -16.63 3.75
CA ASP A 72 5.66 -17.57 2.65
C ASP A 72 5.16 -17.05 1.29
N GLY A 73 4.59 -15.85 1.26
CA GLY A 73 4.16 -15.14 0.05
C GLY A 73 5.29 -14.36 -0.61
N VAL A 74 5.17 -14.14 -1.91
CA VAL A 74 6.13 -13.35 -2.71
C VAL A 74 5.38 -12.33 -3.54
N LEU A 75 5.81 -11.06 -3.46
CA LEU A 75 5.27 -9.96 -4.24
C LEU A 75 6.38 -9.00 -4.69
N ASN A 76 6.03 -8.07 -5.57
CA ASN A 76 6.87 -6.93 -5.93
C ASN A 76 6.06 -5.64 -5.71
N ALA A 77 6.61 -4.71 -4.94
CA ALA A 77 5.94 -3.45 -4.61
C ALA A 77 5.76 -2.56 -5.85
N SER A 78 6.79 -2.42 -6.68
CA SER A 78 6.73 -1.65 -7.93
C SER A 78 5.65 -2.20 -8.85
N ALA A 79 5.55 -3.53 -8.99
CA ALA A 79 4.52 -4.16 -9.82
C ALA A 79 3.09 -3.86 -9.35
N ASN A 80 2.87 -3.82 -8.04
CA ASN A 80 1.59 -3.46 -7.44
C ASN A 80 1.28 -1.95 -7.54
N CYS A 81 2.30 -1.10 -7.60
CA CYS A 81 2.15 0.34 -7.70
C CYS A 81 2.08 0.84 -9.14
N LEU A 82 2.65 0.11 -10.12
CA LEU A 82 2.83 0.55 -11.50
C LEU A 82 2.30 -0.49 -12.50
N ASP A 83 2.95 -1.65 -12.62
CA ASP A 83 2.72 -2.61 -13.71
C ASP A 83 1.25 -3.06 -13.84
N ARG A 84 0.62 -3.46 -12.73
CA ARG A 84 -0.78 -3.95 -12.74
C ARG A 84 -1.80 -2.89 -13.18
N HIS A 85 -1.38 -1.63 -13.30
CA HIS A 85 -2.21 -0.50 -13.68
C HIS A 85 -2.11 -0.17 -15.18
N LEU A 86 -1.09 -0.67 -15.88
CA LEU A 86 -0.80 -0.28 -17.26
C LEU A 86 -1.93 -0.65 -18.24
N ASP A 87 -2.51 -1.85 -18.09
CA ASP A 87 -3.52 -2.36 -19.03
C ASP A 87 -4.85 -1.61 -18.96
N THR A 88 -5.25 -1.17 -17.76
CA THR A 88 -6.58 -0.59 -17.52
C THR A 88 -6.57 0.92 -17.32
N ARG A 89 -5.43 1.48 -16.91
CA ARG A 89 -5.30 2.89 -16.53
C ARG A 89 -3.90 3.43 -16.81
N GLY A 90 -3.19 2.88 -17.80
CA GLY A 90 -1.83 3.31 -18.15
C GLY A 90 -1.72 4.81 -18.43
N ASP A 91 -2.71 5.39 -19.10
CA ASP A 91 -2.72 6.81 -19.48
C ASP A 91 -3.38 7.71 -18.41
N LYS A 92 -3.80 7.12 -17.28
CA LYS A 92 -4.29 7.89 -16.12
C LYS A 92 -3.08 8.52 -15.41
N THR A 93 -3.22 9.79 -15.03
CA THR A 93 -2.24 10.48 -14.17
C THR A 93 -2.05 9.71 -12.85
N ALA A 94 -0.79 9.32 -12.58
CA ALA A 94 -0.34 8.70 -11.35
C ALA A 94 0.20 9.74 -10.36
N ILE A 95 0.97 10.72 -10.86
CA ILE A 95 1.53 11.82 -10.07
C ILE A 95 1.11 13.14 -10.70
N ILE A 96 0.54 14.02 -9.88
CA ILE A 96 0.45 15.45 -10.16
C ILE A 96 1.64 16.07 -9.44
N PHE A 97 2.64 16.50 -10.20
CA PHE A 97 3.78 17.24 -9.70
C PHE A 97 3.46 18.73 -9.80
N GLU A 98 3.58 19.43 -8.68
CA GLU A 98 3.48 20.88 -8.60
C GLU A 98 4.84 21.40 -8.15
N GLY A 99 5.51 22.16 -9.01
CA GLY A 99 6.77 22.82 -8.70
C GLY A 99 6.58 23.98 -7.73
N ASP A 100 7.70 24.57 -7.31
CA ASP A 100 7.69 25.79 -6.48
C ASP A 100 7.09 26.98 -7.25
N ASP A 101 7.39 27.08 -8.54
CA ASP A 101 6.64 27.93 -9.47
C ASP A 101 5.38 27.16 -9.93
N PRO A 102 4.17 27.68 -9.69
CA PRO A 102 2.93 27.06 -10.18
C PRO A 102 2.88 26.87 -11.70
N ALA A 103 3.72 27.58 -12.46
CA ALA A 103 3.87 27.38 -13.89
C ALA A 103 4.65 26.10 -14.25
N ASP A 104 5.43 25.53 -13.32
CA ASP A 104 6.15 24.25 -13.48
C ASP A 104 5.36 23.10 -12.84
N SER A 105 4.23 22.76 -13.46
CA SER A 105 3.41 21.61 -13.08
C SER A 105 3.45 20.53 -14.14
N ARG A 106 3.35 19.27 -13.72
CA ARG A 106 3.37 18.10 -14.60
C ARG A 106 2.37 17.06 -14.17
N HIS A 107 1.69 16.48 -15.15
CA HIS A 107 0.88 15.29 -14.96
C HIS A 107 1.67 14.11 -15.50
N VAL A 108 2.09 13.20 -14.63
CA VAL A 108 2.83 11.99 -15.01
C VAL A 108 1.87 10.82 -14.96
N THR A 109 1.65 10.17 -16.10
CA THR A 109 0.80 8.99 -16.24
C THR A 109 1.45 7.74 -15.63
N TYR A 110 0.64 6.70 -15.36
CA TYR A 110 1.19 5.40 -14.91
C TYR A 110 2.20 4.83 -15.90
N ARG A 111 1.97 5.00 -17.21
CA ARG A 111 2.87 4.54 -18.27
C ARG A 111 4.22 5.27 -18.24
N GLU A 112 4.21 6.60 -18.17
CA GLU A 112 5.44 7.40 -18.07
C GLU A 112 6.21 7.07 -16.79
N LEU A 113 5.51 6.98 -15.65
CA LEU A 113 6.15 6.64 -14.38
C LEU A 113 6.76 5.24 -14.38
N TYR A 114 6.08 4.27 -14.99
CA TYR A 114 6.60 2.92 -15.21
C TYR A 114 7.88 2.94 -16.04
N GLU A 115 7.86 3.63 -17.18
CA GLU A 115 9.02 3.72 -18.08
C GLU A 115 10.24 4.34 -17.37
N GLU A 116 10.06 5.46 -16.67
CA GLU A 116 11.14 6.12 -15.93
C GLU A 116 11.67 5.25 -14.76
N THR A 117 10.76 4.55 -14.06
CA THR A 117 11.14 3.61 -13.00
C THR A 117 11.97 2.45 -13.55
N CYS A 118 11.56 1.87 -14.69
CA CYS A 118 12.31 0.79 -15.34
C CYS A 118 13.68 1.24 -15.86
N LYS A 119 13.77 2.45 -16.43
CA LYS A 119 15.05 3.04 -16.85
C LYS A 119 15.99 3.16 -15.65
N PHE A 120 15.53 3.76 -14.56
CA PHE A 120 16.35 3.95 -13.36
C PHE A 120 16.72 2.62 -12.67
N ALA A 121 15.81 1.64 -12.63
CA ALA A 121 16.11 0.31 -12.11
C ALA A 121 17.25 -0.37 -12.90
N ASN A 122 17.32 -0.19 -14.22
CA ASN A 122 18.42 -0.72 -15.03
C ASN A 122 19.73 0.05 -14.82
N VAL A 123 19.68 1.35 -14.55
CA VAL A 123 20.86 2.13 -14.13
C VAL A 123 21.40 1.61 -12.79
N LEU A 124 20.56 1.39 -11.78
CA LEU A 124 21.00 0.82 -10.50
C LEU A 124 21.67 -0.55 -10.70
N LYS A 125 21.09 -1.41 -11.54
CA LYS A 125 21.68 -2.71 -11.88
C LYS A 125 23.03 -2.58 -12.60
N SER A 126 23.18 -1.61 -13.50
CA SER A 126 24.45 -1.38 -14.20
C SER A 126 25.55 -0.84 -13.28
N GLN A 127 25.17 -0.13 -12.23
CA GLN A 127 26.07 0.29 -11.13
C GLN A 127 26.34 -0.83 -10.11
N GLY A 128 25.81 -2.03 -10.34
CA GLY A 128 26.10 -3.22 -9.52
C GLY A 128 25.22 -3.40 -8.28
N VAL A 129 24.15 -2.61 -8.11
CA VAL A 129 23.20 -2.73 -6.99
C VAL A 129 22.48 -4.09 -7.05
N ARG A 130 22.38 -4.76 -5.90
CA ARG A 130 21.76 -6.08 -5.74
C ARG A 130 20.62 -6.05 -4.71
N LYS A 131 19.82 -7.11 -4.71
CA LYS A 131 18.79 -7.32 -3.68
C LYS A 131 19.43 -7.35 -2.30
N GLY A 132 18.98 -6.46 -1.41
CA GLY A 132 19.47 -6.35 -0.04
C GLY A 132 20.47 -5.21 0.17
N ASP A 133 20.97 -4.59 -0.89
CA ASP A 133 21.84 -3.42 -0.77
C ASP A 133 21.03 -2.19 -0.36
N VAL A 134 21.67 -1.30 0.41
CA VAL A 134 21.09 -0.01 0.82
C VAL A 134 21.47 1.05 -0.21
N VAL A 135 20.49 1.77 -0.74
CA VAL A 135 20.67 2.90 -1.66
C VAL A 135 20.13 4.16 -0.99
N THR A 136 20.98 5.17 -0.82
CA THR A 136 20.59 6.46 -0.25
C THR A 136 20.02 7.36 -1.35
N ILE A 137 18.83 7.90 -1.11
CA ILE A 137 18.23 8.99 -1.89
C ILE A 137 18.33 10.23 -1.00
N TYR A 138 18.95 11.30 -1.51
CA TYR A 138 19.13 12.55 -0.78
C TYR A 138 18.10 13.58 -1.23
#